data_AF-A0A534NXD5-F1
#
_entry.id   AF-A0A534NXD5-F1
#
_cell.length_a   1.000
_cell.length_b   1.000
_cell.length_c   1.000
_cell.angle_alpha   90.00
_cell.angle_beta   90.00
_cell.angle_gamma   90.00
#
_symmetry.space_group_name_H-M   'P 1'
#
loop_
_entity.id
_entity.type
_entity.pdbx_description
1 polymer ?
#
loop_
_entity_poly.entity_id
_entity_poly.type
_entity_poly.pdbx_seq_one_letter_code
_entity_poly.pdbx_strand_id
1 'polypeptide(L)'
;MRAKPGDEVQIWPPWAERARLFIEAVPVRTEEDLRAADYPGVDRVWLLALTRSPRNGVGKAREALRARGATAGERVRFGSLELEPWELHGPRVLAGLTSAREEHEVDYVSRPCVLVRLPGRFSARGPGGILHVRAGIVGERAYQTFRGPVRVEVRADGSVLGELTVPPTEPPAPGWRKLDVPAPAGDRLYEIAASASDTDRPFCVAAWVTDR
;
A
#
# COMPACT_ATOMS: atom_id res chain seq x y z
N MET A 1 -22.65 8.03 -11.84
CA MET A 1 -21.94 8.00 -10.54
C MET A 1 -20.80 9.02 -10.58
N ARG A 2 -20.54 9.76 -9.49
CA ARG A 2 -19.43 10.72 -9.40
C ARG A 2 -18.41 10.24 -8.38
N ALA A 3 -17.12 10.48 -8.65
CA ALA A 3 -16.05 10.28 -7.70
C ALA A 3 -16.25 11.14 -6.44
N LYS A 4 -15.84 10.62 -5.29
CA LYS A 4 -15.84 11.32 -4.00
C LYS A 4 -14.49 11.11 -3.30
N PRO A 5 -14.12 11.95 -2.31
CA PRO A 5 -12.99 11.65 -1.44
C PRO A 5 -13.12 10.24 -0.85
N GLY A 6 -12.01 9.51 -0.75
CA GLY A 6 -11.99 8.11 -0.32
C GLY A 6 -12.30 7.09 -1.42
N ASP A 7 -12.57 7.52 -2.66
CA ASP A 7 -12.61 6.63 -3.82
C ASP A 7 -11.20 6.42 -4.41
N GLU A 8 -10.91 5.19 -4.80
CA GLU A 8 -9.75 4.85 -5.64
C GLU A 8 -10.17 3.92 -6.79
N VAL A 9 -9.39 3.84 -7.86
CA VAL A 9 -9.57 2.85 -8.93
C VAL A 9 -8.54 1.73 -8.80
N GLN A 10 -9.00 0.49 -8.77
CA GLN A 10 -8.15 -0.68 -8.99
C GLN A 10 -8.29 -1.11 -10.45
N ILE A 11 -7.21 -1.02 -11.22
CA ILE A 11 -7.15 -1.54 -12.58
C ILE A 11 -7.02 -3.06 -12.51
N TRP A 12 -7.77 -3.75 -13.37
CA TRP A 12 -7.69 -5.18 -13.49
C TRP A 12 -7.74 -5.66 -14.95
N PRO A 13 -6.89 -6.60 -15.36
CA PRO A 13 -5.77 -7.18 -14.60
C PRO A 13 -4.63 -6.16 -14.32
N PRO A 14 -3.78 -6.39 -13.30
CA PRO A 14 -2.74 -5.44 -12.89
C PRO A 14 -1.80 -4.99 -14.01
N TRP A 15 -1.50 -5.89 -14.96
CA TRP A 15 -0.65 -5.58 -16.13
C TRP A 15 -1.25 -4.55 -17.09
N ALA A 16 -2.55 -4.22 -16.97
CA ALA A 16 -3.19 -3.16 -17.73
C ALA A 16 -2.93 -1.75 -17.15
N GLU A 17 -1.89 -1.60 -16.32
CA GLU A 17 -1.47 -0.39 -15.59
C GLU A 17 -1.46 0.88 -16.45
N ARG A 18 -1.13 0.79 -17.75
CA ARG A 18 -1.20 1.91 -18.71
C ARG A 18 -2.56 2.62 -18.76
N ALA A 19 -3.66 1.96 -18.36
CA ALA A 19 -4.98 2.59 -18.28
C ALA A 19 -5.02 3.74 -17.26
N ARG A 20 -4.08 3.79 -16.29
CA ARG A 20 -3.95 4.89 -15.32
C ARG A 20 -3.79 6.26 -15.97
N LEU A 21 -3.16 6.31 -17.16
CA LEU A 21 -2.92 7.54 -17.91
C LEU A 21 -4.22 8.24 -18.35
N PHE A 22 -5.35 7.55 -18.26
CA PHE A 22 -6.67 8.05 -18.66
C PHE A 22 -7.61 8.26 -17.47
N ILE A 23 -7.13 8.09 -16.23
CA ILE A 23 -7.91 8.24 -15.01
C ILE A 23 -7.29 9.35 -14.16
N GLU A 24 -7.94 10.50 -14.13
CA GLU A 24 -7.44 11.69 -13.42
C GLU A 24 -8.26 12.04 -12.17
N ALA A 25 -9.47 11.47 -12.06
CA ALA A 25 -10.43 11.89 -11.05
C ALA A 25 -10.11 11.38 -9.63
N VAL A 26 -9.39 10.27 -9.52
CA VAL A 26 -9.08 9.56 -8.26
C VAL A 26 -7.74 8.83 -8.37
N PRO A 27 -7.08 8.49 -7.25
CA PRO A 27 -5.89 7.66 -7.27
C PRO A 27 -6.13 6.29 -7.92
N VAL A 28 -5.09 5.72 -8.52
CA VAL A 28 -5.16 4.49 -9.30
C VAL A 28 -4.15 3.47 -8.78
N ARG A 29 -4.58 2.22 -8.63
CA ARG A 29 -3.75 1.10 -8.16
C ARG A 29 -3.78 -0.09 -9.12
N THR A 30 -2.74 -0.91 -8.98
CA THR A 30 -2.52 -2.16 -9.73
C THR A 30 -2.06 -3.27 -8.80
N GLU A 31 -2.71 -3.41 -7.64
CA GLU A 31 -2.42 -4.48 -6.69
C GLU A 31 -2.70 -5.86 -7.31
N GLU A 32 -1.77 -6.81 -7.16
CA GLU A 32 -1.97 -8.18 -7.63
C GLU A 32 -2.79 -9.03 -6.65
N ASP A 33 -2.56 -8.86 -5.35
CA ASP A 33 -3.30 -9.52 -4.28
C ASP A 33 -4.25 -8.53 -3.58
N LEU A 34 -5.49 -8.46 -4.06
CA LEU A 34 -6.51 -7.57 -3.49
C LEU A 34 -6.96 -7.98 -2.08
N ARG A 35 -6.68 -9.22 -1.65
CA ARG A 35 -7.03 -9.68 -0.30
C ARG A 35 -6.08 -9.07 0.73
N ALA A 36 -4.80 -8.98 0.37
CA ALA A 36 -3.75 -8.47 1.24
C ALA A 36 -3.39 -6.99 0.98
N ALA A 37 -3.92 -6.35 -0.06
CA ALA A 37 -3.59 -4.97 -0.38
C ALA A 37 -4.00 -3.96 0.72
N ASP A 38 -3.14 -2.96 0.94
CA ASP A 38 -3.38 -1.88 1.92
C ASP A 38 -4.13 -0.71 1.26
N TYR A 39 -5.26 -0.33 1.84
CA TYR A 39 -6.11 0.76 1.36
C TYR A 39 -6.37 1.80 2.46
N PRO A 40 -5.33 2.47 2.97
CA PRO A 40 -5.48 3.43 4.07
C PRO A 40 -6.36 4.61 3.64
N GLY A 41 -7.49 4.80 4.32
CA GLY A 41 -8.39 5.94 4.09
C GLY A 41 -9.24 5.81 2.82
N VAL A 42 -9.35 4.62 2.26
CA VAL A 42 -10.18 4.34 1.09
C VAL A 42 -11.49 3.71 1.55
N ASP A 43 -12.58 4.38 1.24
CA ASP A 43 -13.94 3.91 1.52
C ASP A 43 -14.45 3.02 0.39
N ARG A 44 -14.01 3.27 -0.85
CA ARG A 44 -14.47 2.54 -2.03
C ARG A 44 -13.38 2.34 -3.05
N VAL A 45 -13.30 1.12 -3.57
CA VAL A 45 -12.51 0.79 -4.74
C VAL A 45 -13.43 0.57 -5.93
N TRP A 46 -13.16 1.29 -7.01
CA TRP A 46 -13.75 1.04 -8.32
C TRP A 46 -12.89 0.00 -9.04
N LEU A 47 -13.40 -1.22 -9.20
CA LEU A 47 -12.75 -2.25 -9.98
C LEU A 47 -13.00 -1.98 -11.47
N LEU A 48 -12.00 -1.43 -12.16
CA LEU A 48 -12.03 -1.22 -13.61
C LEU A 48 -11.39 -2.43 -14.30
N ALA A 49 -12.23 -3.30 -14.85
CA ALA A 49 -11.81 -4.60 -15.38
C ALA A 49 -11.90 -4.69 -16.91
N LEU A 50 -10.81 -5.14 -17.55
CA LEU A 50 -10.80 -5.59 -18.93
C LEU A 50 -11.27 -7.05 -19.00
N THR A 51 -12.56 -7.26 -19.19
CA THR A 51 -13.20 -8.58 -19.02
C THR A 51 -13.05 -9.52 -20.20
N ARG A 52 -12.64 -9.03 -21.38
CA ARG A 52 -12.49 -9.82 -22.59
C ARG A 52 -11.07 -10.29 -22.89
N SER A 53 -10.08 -9.93 -22.06
CA SER A 53 -8.71 -10.42 -22.24
C SER A 53 -8.58 -11.88 -21.77
N PRO A 54 -7.74 -12.69 -22.43
CA PRO A 54 -7.37 -14.01 -21.93
C PRO A 54 -6.77 -13.90 -20.53
N ARG A 55 -7.09 -14.87 -19.66
CA ARG A 55 -6.58 -14.94 -18.28
C ARG A 55 -6.80 -13.64 -17.48
N ASN A 56 -7.88 -12.91 -17.77
CA ASN A 56 -8.19 -11.66 -17.10
C ASN A 56 -8.28 -11.78 -15.58
N GLY A 57 -8.57 -12.96 -15.01
CA GLY A 57 -8.56 -13.19 -13.57
C GLY A 57 -9.60 -12.40 -12.76
N VAL A 58 -10.57 -11.74 -13.40
CA VAL A 58 -11.49 -10.82 -12.71
C VAL A 58 -12.34 -11.52 -11.64
N GLY A 59 -12.66 -12.81 -11.84
CA GLY A 59 -13.34 -13.62 -10.82
C GLY A 59 -12.53 -13.70 -9.51
N LYS A 60 -11.22 -13.93 -9.60
CA LYS A 60 -10.31 -13.99 -8.45
C LYS A 60 -10.21 -12.64 -7.74
N ALA A 61 -10.14 -11.54 -8.49
CA ALA A 61 -10.16 -10.19 -7.92
C ALA A 61 -11.43 -9.94 -7.09
N ARG A 62 -12.59 -10.29 -7.64
CA ARG A 62 -13.87 -10.16 -6.91
C ARG A 62 -13.93 -11.06 -5.69
N GLU A 63 -13.43 -12.30 -5.79
CA GLU A 63 -13.36 -13.21 -4.64
C GLU A 63 -12.44 -12.66 -3.55
N ALA A 64 -11.29 -12.09 -3.90
CA ALA A 64 -10.39 -11.45 -2.96
C ALA A 64 -11.04 -10.23 -2.27
N LEU A 65 -11.77 -9.40 -3.02
CA LEU A 65 -12.55 -8.28 -2.47
C LEU A 65 -13.68 -8.75 -1.54
N ARG A 66 -14.38 -9.84 -1.87
CA ARG A 66 -15.36 -10.45 -0.94
C ARG A 66 -14.70 -11.03 0.30
N ALA A 67 -13.54 -11.69 0.15
CA ALA A 67 -12.84 -12.32 1.26
C ALA A 67 -12.34 -11.32 2.31
N ARG A 68 -12.12 -10.06 1.92
CA ARG A 68 -11.84 -8.95 2.85
C ARG A 68 -13.10 -8.22 3.36
N GLY A 69 -14.28 -8.75 3.07
CA GLY A 69 -15.56 -8.19 3.52
C GLY A 69 -16.11 -7.04 2.67
N ALA A 70 -15.52 -6.71 1.52
CA ALA A 70 -16.02 -5.62 0.68
C ALA A 70 -17.38 -5.96 0.05
N THR A 71 -18.21 -4.94 -0.14
CA THR A 71 -19.57 -5.08 -0.69
C THR A 71 -19.63 -4.53 -2.12
N ALA A 72 -20.05 -5.37 -3.06
CA ALA A 72 -20.21 -4.97 -4.47
C ALA A 72 -21.48 -4.14 -4.66
N GLY A 73 -21.39 -3.08 -5.47
CA GLY A 73 -22.53 -2.32 -5.96
C GLY A 73 -22.91 -2.67 -7.40
N GLU A 74 -23.71 -1.79 -8.01
CA GLU A 74 -24.15 -1.98 -9.39
C GLU A 74 -22.99 -1.85 -10.38
N ARG A 75 -22.93 -2.81 -11.29
CA ARG A 75 -21.90 -2.95 -12.30
C ARG A 75 -22.32 -2.29 -13.60
N VAL A 76 -21.40 -1.53 -14.20
CA VAL A 76 -21.61 -0.85 -15.48
C VAL A 76 -20.63 -1.39 -16.52
N ARG A 77 -21.09 -1.60 -17.75
CA ARG A 77 -20.25 -2.08 -18.87
C ARG A 77 -20.08 -1.02 -19.94
N PHE A 78 -18.85 -0.92 -20.46
CA PHE A 78 -18.45 -0.06 -21.56
C PHE A 78 -17.67 -0.90 -22.58
N GLY A 79 -18.40 -1.58 -23.48
CA GLY A 79 -17.78 -2.49 -24.44
C GLY A 79 -17.07 -3.68 -23.77
N SER A 80 -15.74 -3.71 -23.82
CA SER A 80 -14.89 -4.73 -23.18
C SER A 80 -14.51 -4.38 -21.73
N LEU A 81 -14.74 -3.14 -21.31
CA LEU A 81 -14.48 -2.66 -19.97
C LEU A 81 -15.71 -2.83 -19.09
N GLU A 82 -15.46 -3.10 -17.81
CA GLU A 82 -16.47 -3.17 -16.78
C GLU A 82 -16.00 -2.37 -15.59
N LEU A 83 -16.90 -1.57 -15.01
CA LEU A 83 -16.66 -0.78 -13.82
C LEU A 83 -17.62 -1.25 -12.73
N GLU A 84 -17.09 -1.65 -11.58
CA GLU A 84 -17.86 -2.17 -10.46
C GLU A 84 -17.38 -1.51 -9.16
N PRO A 85 -18.23 -0.77 -8.42
CA PRO A 85 -17.86 -0.22 -7.13
C PRO A 85 -17.85 -1.31 -6.05
N TRP A 86 -16.84 -1.27 -5.20
CA TRP A 86 -16.69 -2.11 -4.02
C TRP A 86 -16.48 -1.23 -2.80
N GLU A 87 -17.50 -1.13 -1.94
CA GLU A 87 -17.39 -0.41 -0.67
C GLU A 87 -16.53 -1.27 0.29
N LEU A 88 -15.48 -0.65 0.85
CA LEU A 88 -14.55 -1.27 1.78
C LEU A 88 -14.98 -0.99 3.22
N HIS A 89 -14.89 -2.02 4.06
CA HIS A 89 -15.18 -1.91 5.49
C HIS A 89 -13.90 -2.17 6.27
N GLY A 90 -13.02 -1.18 6.32
CA GLY A 90 -11.74 -1.22 7.01
C GLY A 90 -11.73 -0.36 8.28
N PRO A 91 -10.71 -0.52 9.14
CA PRO A 91 -10.52 0.35 10.29
C PRO A 91 -10.27 1.79 9.84
N ARG A 92 -10.73 2.75 10.65
CA ARG A 92 -10.65 4.17 10.29
C ARG A 92 -9.22 4.65 10.45
N VAL A 93 -8.68 5.28 9.40
CA VAL A 93 -7.38 5.98 9.51
C VAL A 93 -7.55 7.21 10.40
N LEU A 94 -6.80 7.24 11.50
CA LEU A 94 -6.75 8.35 12.44
C LEU A 94 -5.68 9.38 12.03
N ALA A 95 -4.55 8.92 11.48
CA ALA A 95 -3.50 9.80 10.96
C ALA A 95 -2.64 9.09 9.90
N GLY A 96 -2.34 9.79 8.80
CA GLY A 96 -1.25 9.43 7.90
C GLY A 96 0.04 10.06 8.38
N LEU A 97 1.03 9.25 8.76
CA LEU A 97 2.31 9.73 9.31
C LEU A 97 3.32 10.04 8.20
N THR A 98 3.25 9.29 7.11
CA THR A 98 3.98 9.59 5.88
C THR A 98 3.06 10.38 4.97
N SER A 99 3.18 11.71 4.94
CA SER A 99 2.44 12.58 4.02
C SER A 99 2.98 12.46 2.58
N ALA A 100 3.01 11.24 2.05
CA ALA A 100 3.56 10.94 0.74
C ALA A 100 2.76 11.66 -0.35
N ARG A 101 3.44 12.51 -1.11
CA ARG A 101 2.90 13.17 -2.31
C ARG A 101 3.38 12.51 -3.60
N GLU A 102 4.30 11.56 -3.48
CA GLU A 102 4.93 10.83 -4.56
C GLU A 102 4.59 9.35 -4.43
N GLU A 103 4.58 8.68 -5.58
CA GLU A 103 4.48 7.23 -5.67
C GLU A 103 5.82 6.66 -6.11
N HIS A 104 6.20 5.54 -5.52
CA HIS A 104 7.41 4.82 -5.87
C HIS A 104 7.09 3.36 -6.17
N GLU A 105 7.74 2.82 -7.20
CA GLU A 105 7.55 1.42 -7.58
C GLU A 105 8.25 0.50 -6.57
N VAL A 106 7.45 -0.30 -5.86
CA VAL A 106 7.94 -1.42 -5.05
C VAL A 106 7.27 -2.68 -5.55
N ASP A 107 8.08 -3.66 -5.93
CA ASP A 107 7.61 -4.95 -6.42
C ASP A 107 6.63 -4.79 -7.59
N TYR A 108 7.01 -3.95 -8.56
CA TYR A 108 6.21 -3.58 -9.74
C TYR A 108 4.85 -2.91 -9.46
N VAL A 109 4.61 -2.46 -8.22
CA VAL A 109 3.39 -1.74 -7.83
C VAL A 109 3.76 -0.31 -7.42
N SER A 110 3.06 0.68 -7.97
CA SER A 110 3.17 2.08 -7.52
C SER A 110 2.60 2.22 -6.10
N ARG A 111 3.43 2.65 -5.14
CA ARG A 111 3.05 2.81 -3.72
C ARG A 111 3.17 4.28 -3.29
N PRO A 112 2.15 4.86 -2.66
CA PRO A 112 2.30 6.16 -1.99
C PRO A 112 3.16 5.99 -0.74
N CYS A 113 4.38 6.51 -0.77
CA CYS A 113 5.34 6.40 0.32
C CYS A 113 6.39 7.51 0.27
N VAL A 114 7.17 7.65 1.33
CA VAL A 114 8.30 8.59 1.38
C VAL A 114 9.62 7.84 1.13
N LEU A 115 10.50 8.43 0.33
CA LEU A 115 11.87 7.93 0.18
C LEU A 115 12.71 8.26 1.42
N VAL A 116 13.38 7.25 1.95
CA VAL A 116 14.32 7.35 3.05
C VAL A 116 15.71 7.00 2.51
N ARG A 117 16.67 7.93 2.66
CA ARG A 117 18.09 7.64 2.38
C ARG A 117 18.63 6.74 3.49
N LEU A 118 19.35 5.68 3.14
CA LEU A 118 19.88 4.73 4.12
C LEU A 118 21.33 5.09 4.53
N PRO A 119 21.66 5.02 5.84
CA PRO A 119 20.73 4.98 6.97
C PRO A 119 20.00 6.32 7.13
N GLY A 120 18.75 6.27 7.62
CA GLY A 120 17.92 7.47 7.75
C GLY A 120 16.78 7.29 8.74
N ARG A 121 16.15 8.41 9.10
CA ARG A 121 14.99 8.43 10.00
C ARG A 121 14.04 9.56 9.63
N PHE A 122 12.79 9.40 9.98
CA PHE A 122 11.83 10.49 10.03
C PHE A 122 10.94 10.34 11.27
N SER A 123 10.33 11.45 11.67
CA SER A 123 9.45 11.51 12.84
C SER A 123 8.16 12.23 12.50
N ALA A 124 7.06 11.77 13.07
CA ALA A 124 5.74 12.37 12.91
C ALA A 124 4.94 12.25 14.20
N ARG A 125 4.11 13.25 14.50
CA ARG A 125 3.14 13.16 15.59
C ARG A 125 1.85 12.52 15.10
N GLY A 126 1.21 11.74 15.96
CA GLY A 126 -0.09 11.15 15.67
C GLY A 126 -0.71 10.49 16.91
N PRO A 127 -1.99 10.12 16.84
CA PRO A 127 -2.67 9.46 17.94
C PRO A 127 -2.14 8.03 18.15
N GLY A 128 -2.44 7.45 19.32
CA GLY A 128 -2.34 6.01 19.57
C GLY A 128 -3.41 5.21 18.83
N GLY A 129 -3.24 3.89 18.76
CA GLY A 129 -4.09 3.01 17.95
C GLY A 129 -3.33 1.76 17.49
N ILE A 130 -3.58 1.32 16.26
CA ILE A 130 -2.69 0.38 15.56
C ILE A 130 -1.81 1.19 14.61
N LEU A 131 -0.49 1.16 14.84
CA LEU A 131 0.49 1.74 13.94
C LEU A 131 0.82 0.72 12.85
N HIS A 132 0.54 1.11 11.62
CA HIS A 132 0.90 0.37 10.43
C HIS A 132 2.17 0.98 9.84
N VAL A 133 3.21 0.15 9.67
CA VAL A 133 4.40 0.51 8.91
C VAL A 133 4.56 -0.45 7.76
N ARG A 134 4.76 0.12 6.58
CA ARG A 134 5.04 -0.62 5.35
C ARG A 134 6.34 -0.11 4.76
N ALA A 135 7.12 -1.03 4.21
CA ALA A 135 8.37 -0.63 3.60
C ALA A 135 8.81 -1.59 2.49
N GLY A 136 9.61 -1.05 1.57
CA GLY A 136 10.11 -1.78 0.42
C GLY A 136 11.33 -1.11 -0.22
N ILE A 137 12.11 -1.91 -0.95
CA ILE A 137 13.20 -1.41 -1.79
C ILE A 137 12.58 -1.02 -3.14
N VAL A 138 12.94 0.16 -3.64
CA VAL A 138 12.35 0.71 -4.87
C VAL A 138 13.12 0.24 -6.11
N GLY A 139 12.36 -0.12 -7.16
CA GLY A 139 12.87 -0.48 -8.48
C GLY A 139 13.77 -1.72 -8.51
N GLU A 140 14.60 -1.82 -9.54
CA GLU A 140 15.40 -3.02 -9.86
C GLU A 140 16.37 -3.45 -8.74
N ARG A 141 16.80 -2.50 -7.89
CA ARG A 141 17.68 -2.80 -6.75
C ARG A 141 17.03 -3.73 -5.73
N ALA A 142 15.71 -3.84 -5.73
CA ALA A 142 14.98 -4.79 -4.90
C ALA A 142 15.37 -6.25 -5.19
N TYR A 143 15.74 -6.59 -6.43
CA TYR A 143 16.02 -7.97 -6.86
C TYR A 143 17.50 -8.36 -6.77
N GLN A 144 18.36 -7.50 -6.20
CA GLN A 144 19.78 -7.77 -6.01
C GLN A 144 19.98 -8.66 -4.77
N THR A 145 19.73 -9.96 -4.90
CA THR A 145 19.70 -10.94 -3.81
C THR A 145 21.02 -11.11 -3.05
N PHE A 146 22.14 -10.68 -3.62
CA PHE A 146 23.44 -10.66 -2.92
C PHE A 146 23.52 -9.59 -1.81
N ARG A 147 22.58 -8.64 -1.75
CA ARG A 147 22.56 -7.59 -0.73
C ARG A 147 21.85 -8.05 0.55
N GLY A 148 22.29 -7.54 1.69
CA GLY A 148 21.63 -7.79 2.98
C GLY A 148 20.28 -7.09 3.12
N PRO A 149 19.46 -7.45 4.11
CA PRO A 149 18.16 -6.80 4.34
C PRO A 149 18.31 -5.35 4.80
N VAL A 150 17.26 -4.55 4.61
CA VAL A 150 17.07 -3.27 5.31
C VAL A 150 16.31 -3.57 6.61
N ARG A 151 16.77 -3.02 7.73
CA ARG A 151 16.08 -3.09 9.03
C ARG A 151 15.37 -1.77 9.28
N VAL A 152 14.13 -1.85 9.74
CA VAL A 152 13.32 -0.70 10.14
C VAL A 152 12.95 -0.88 11.60
N GLU A 153 13.36 0.06 12.43
CA GLU A 153 12.99 0.12 13.84
C GLU A 153 11.93 1.22 14.02
N VAL A 154 10.89 0.90 14.79
CA VAL A 154 9.75 1.79 15.01
C VAL A 154 9.62 2.08 16.50
N ARG A 155 9.58 3.37 16.84
CA ARG A 155 9.46 3.85 18.23
C ARG A 155 8.26 4.76 18.40
N ALA A 156 7.72 4.79 19.61
CA ALA A 156 6.83 5.84 20.08
C ALA A 156 7.38 6.43 21.39
N ASP A 157 7.56 7.75 21.41
CA ASP A 157 8.12 8.50 22.54
C ASP A 157 9.45 7.90 23.05
N GLY A 158 10.31 7.50 22.10
CA GLY A 158 11.62 6.89 22.36
C GLY A 158 11.60 5.39 22.72
N SER A 159 10.43 4.80 22.98
CA SER A 159 10.29 3.37 23.30
C SER A 159 10.08 2.54 22.04
N VAL A 160 10.82 1.44 21.87
CA VAL A 160 10.69 0.53 20.71
C VAL A 160 9.33 -0.18 20.75
N LEU A 161 8.56 -0.04 19.68
CA LEU A 161 7.30 -0.74 19.46
C LEU A 161 7.48 -2.03 18.66
N GLY A 162 8.44 -2.05 17.73
CA GLY A 162 8.71 -3.22 16.92
C GLY A 162 9.76 -2.96 15.84
N GLU A 163 10.09 -4.04 15.14
CA GLU A 163 11.06 -4.06 14.07
C GLU A 163 10.49 -4.74 12.83
N LEU A 164 10.85 -4.22 11.65
CA LEU A 164 10.50 -4.78 10.36
C LEU A 164 11.79 -5.08 9.59
N THR A 165 11.83 -6.26 8.98
CA THR A 165 12.94 -6.66 8.11
C THR A 165 12.48 -6.70 6.67
N VAL A 166 13.17 -5.97 5.80
CA VAL A 166 12.91 -5.91 4.37
C VAL A 166 14.07 -6.58 3.63
N PRO A 167 13.98 -7.89 3.33
CA PRO A 167 14.98 -8.55 2.49
C PRO A 167 14.89 -8.05 1.04
N PRO A 168 15.89 -8.34 0.19
CA PRO A 168 15.69 -8.33 -1.26
C PRO A 168 14.42 -9.11 -1.65
N THR A 169 13.80 -8.68 -2.73
CA THR A 169 12.57 -9.29 -3.25
C THR A 169 12.91 -10.58 -3.98
N GLU A 170 12.28 -11.67 -3.54
CA GLU A 170 12.38 -12.99 -4.15
C GLU A 170 10.97 -13.48 -4.49
N PRO A 171 10.53 -13.35 -5.75
CA PRO A 171 9.22 -13.83 -6.16
C PRO A 171 9.03 -15.33 -5.83
N PRO A 172 7.85 -15.75 -5.36
CA PRO A 172 6.60 -14.99 -5.33
C PRO A 172 6.37 -14.18 -4.03
N ALA A 173 7.37 -14.05 -3.15
CA ALA A 173 7.19 -13.30 -1.90
C ALA A 173 7.13 -11.78 -2.17
N PRO A 174 6.19 -11.05 -1.55
CA PRO A 174 6.01 -9.63 -1.82
C PRO A 174 7.20 -8.81 -1.31
N GLY A 175 7.67 -7.86 -2.13
CA GLY A 175 8.70 -6.88 -1.73
C GLY A 175 8.20 -5.84 -0.73
N TRP A 176 6.87 -5.65 -0.66
CA TRP A 176 6.20 -4.75 0.29
C TRP A 176 5.95 -5.44 1.63
N ARG A 177 6.81 -5.17 2.62
CA ARG A 177 6.74 -5.80 3.94
C ARG A 177 5.92 -4.99 4.92
N LYS A 178 5.32 -5.68 5.88
CA LYS A 178 4.32 -5.13 6.81
C LYS A 178 4.71 -5.32 8.26
N LEU A 179 4.48 -4.30 9.06
CA LEU A 179 4.51 -4.34 10.51
C LEU A 179 3.27 -3.62 11.04
N ASP A 180 2.49 -4.31 11.87
CA ASP A 180 1.33 -3.76 12.57
C ASP A 180 1.57 -3.90 14.06
N VAL A 181 1.64 -2.78 14.78
CA VAL A 181 1.97 -2.77 16.22
C VAL A 181 1.00 -1.88 17.00
N PRO A 182 0.53 -2.31 18.18
CA PRO A 182 -0.30 -1.47 19.02
C PRO A 182 0.53 -0.32 19.59
N ALA A 183 0.05 0.91 19.39
CA ALA A 183 0.62 2.10 20.00
C ALA A 183 -0.17 2.49 21.28
N PRO A 184 0.50 3.02 22.32
CA PRO A 184 -0.19 3.54 23.50
C PRO A 184 -1.10 4.73 23.17
N ALA A 185 -2.25 4.84 23.84
CA ALA A 185 -3.24 5.90 23.60
C ALA A 185 -2.69 7.32 23.83
N GLY A 186 -3.30 8.34 23.24
CA GLY A 186 -2.85 9.74 23.32
C GLY A 186 -2.01 10.18 22.12
N ASP A 187 -1.59 11.45 22.09
CA ASP A 187 -0.67 11.94 21.06
C ASP A 187 0.74 11.43 21.31
N ARG A 188 1.38 10.89 20.27
CA ARG A 188 2.68 10.21 20.32
C ARG A 188 3.62 10.78 19.27
N LEU A 189 4.90 10.89 19.63
CA LEU A 189 5.96 11.10 18.65
C LEU A 189 6.41 9.74 18.13
N TYR A 190 6.06 9.43 16.89
CA TYR A 190 6.54 8.25 16.19
C TYR A 190 7.88 8.54 15.54
N GLU A 191 8.84 7.63 15.69
CA GLU A 191 10.11 7.66 14.97
C GLU A 191 10.27 6.35 14.20
N ILE A 192 10.59 6.46 12.92
CA ILE A 192 10.83 5.32 12.04
C ILE A 192 12.25 5.47 11.50
N ALA A 193 13.13 4.56 11.90
CA ALA A 193 14.54 4.55 11.51
C ALA A 193 14.81 3.35 10.61
N ALA A 194 15.43 3.59 9.45
CA ALA A 194 15.81 2.55 8.49
C ALA A 194 17.33 2.47 8.37
N SER A 195 17.87 1.26 8.42
CA SER A 195 19.32 1.00 8.36
C SER A 195 19.64 -0.23 7.51
N ALA A 196 20.83 -0.22 6.92
CA ALA A 196 21.35 -1.25 6.04
C ALA A 196 22.88 -1.21 6.04
N SER A 197 23.53 -2.28 5.59
CA SER A 197 24.99 -2.32 5.43
C SER A 197 25.50 -1.48 4.26
N ASP A 198 24.64 -1.19 3.30
CA ASP A 198 24.85 -0.36 2.13
C ASP A 198 23.93 0.88 2.16
N THR A 199 24.34 1.93 1.45
CA THR A 199 23.67 3.25 1.52
C THR A 199 22.99 3.64 0.21
N ASP A 200 23.22 2.89 -0.87
CA ASP A 200 22.83 3.26 -2.23
C ASP A 200 21.48 2.64 -2.66
N ARG A 201 20.62 2.22 -1.73
CA ARG A 201 19.30 1.68 -2.05
C ARG A 201 18.20 2.72 -1.83
N PRO A 202 17.45 3.10 -2.88
CA PRO A 202 16.21 3.84 -2.72
C PRO A 202 15.23 2.98 -1.90
N PHE A 203 14.84 3.48 -0.74
CA PHE A 203 14.00 2.78 0.21
C PHE A 203 12.75 3.59 0.49
N CYS A 204 11.60 2.94 0.41
CA CYS A 204 10.28 3.55 0.47
C CYS A 204 9.58 3.10 1.75
N VAL A 205 9.04 4.05 2.52
CA VAL A 205 8.31 3.79 3.77
C VAL A 205 6.95 4.48 3.73
N ALA A 206 5.90 3.75 4.11
CA ALA A 206 4.58 4.31 4.39
C ALA A 206 4.18 3.99 5.83
N ALA A 207 3.59 4.94 6.54
CA ALA A 207 3.10 4.73 7.89
C ALA A 207 1.81 5.50 8.16
N TRP A 208 0.89 4.87 8.87
CA TRP A 208 -0.38 5.44 9.29
C TRP A 208 -0.88 4.76 10.56
N VAL A 209 -1.81 5.41 11.25
CA VAL A 209 -2.46 4.89 12.45
C VAL A 209 -3.94 4.69 12.19
N THR A 210 -4.49 3.55 12.63
CA THR A 210 -5.93 3.32 12.67
C THR A 210 -6.44 3.16 14.10
N ASP A 211 -7.77 3.13 14.26
CA ASP A 211 -8.38 2.60 15.48
C ASP A 211 -8.02 1.11 15.70
N ARG A 212 -8.28 0.64 16.93
CA ARG A 212 -8.01 -0.73 17.38
C ARG A 212 -9.14 -1.68 17.04
#